data_AF-W6MBI4-F1
#
_entry.id   AF-W6MBI4-F1
#
_cell.length_a   1.000
_cell.length_b   1.000
_cell.length_c   1.000
_cell.angle_alpha   90.00
_cell.angle_beta   90.00
_cell.angle_gamma   90.00
#
_symmetry.space_group_name_H-M   'P 1'
#
loop_
_entity.id
_entity.type
_entity.pdbx_description
1 polymer ?
#
loop_
_entity_poly.entity_id
_entity_poly.type
_entity_poly.pdbx_seq_one_letter_code
_entity_poly.pdbx_strand_id
1 'polypeptide(L)'
;MQRQRTKASVIPVFTLEATLKRKIRLHFTRLGFSKRPDGTLVCPASSKDSIRQLHHIQRDERIESATHLLSEFLPGALRYFASGSEIDPAMIRLSLIRVEANTFESSLFRTAALTWSVPVSNGYGRRLRYLVWDDGHDRLAGIFALGDPVFNLSVRDDLIGWTSSERSSRLVNILDAYVLGAVPPYNMLLGGKAIACLVRSRDIYDAFASTYGSTTGIISGEEKSARLLAVTTSSSMGRSSVYNRLKLDGVSYFESIGYTVGWGHFHITDELFEQMREYLRLSKHPYADHHHFGEGPNWRLRTIRVALKQLGINEAVLRHGIRREVFFCQLAENARKILATGKGKPDLSTLKTVDEISEMARRRWIEPRALRREDYKSWSRDDIPRLIRGLPTGMSKVRTA
;
A
#
# COMPACT_ATOMS: atom_id res chain seq x y z
N MET A 1 39.24 -39.67 49.15
CA MET A 1 38.10 -38.84 48.70
C MET A 1 38.60 -37.77 47.73
N GLN A 2 38.54 -38.01 46.42
CA GLN A 2 38.81 -36.99 45.39
C GLN A 2 37.47 -36.47 44.86
N ARG A 3 37.16 -35.19 45.12
CA ARG A 3 35.99 -34.50 44.58
C ARG A 3 36.19 -34.28 43.08
N GLN A 4 35.40 -34.95 42.25
CA GLN A 4 35.25 -34.59 40.83
C GLN A 4 34.63 -33.20 40.72
N ARG A 5 35.41 -32.25 40.19
CA ARG A 5 34.91 -30.94 39.75
C ARG A 5 34.10 -31.14 38.47
N THR A 6 32.78 -31.02 38.58
CA THR A 6 31.88 -30.82 37.43
C THR A 6 32.30 -29.55 36.68
N LYS A 7 32.77 -29.72 35.44
CA LYS A 7 33.02 -28.61 34.51
C LYS A 7 31.70 -27.87 34.28
N ALA A 8 31.62 -26.64 34.77
CA ALA A 8 30.56 -25.71 34.37
C ALA A 8 30.64 -25.51 32.86
N SER A 9 29.54 -25.78 32.17
CA SER A 9 29.35 -25.41 30.76
C SER A 9 29.44 -23.90 30.66
N VAL A 10 30.57 -23.40 30.14
CA VAL A 10 30.70 -21.99 29.77
C VAL A 10 29.87 -21.80 28.51
N ILE A 11 28.60 -21.45 28.68
CA ILE A 11 27.76 -21.00 27.58
C ILE A 11 28.33 -19.64 27.15
N PRO A 12 28.83 -19.46 25.92
CA PRO A 12 29.32 -18.16 25.47
C PRO A 12 28.14 -17.18 25.50
N VAL A 13 28.17 -16.25 26.45
CA VAL A 13 27.10 -15.28 26.77
C VAL A 13 26.84 -14.30 25.60
N PHE A 14 27.66 -14.35 24.55
CA PHE A 14 27.63 -13.44 23.40
C PHE A 14 27.70 -14.15 22.05
N THR A 15 26.98 -15.26 21.86
CA THR A 15 26.78 -15.74 20.49
C THR A 15 25.96 -14.72 19.69
N LEU A 16 26.23 -14.59 18.40
CA LEU A 16 25.42 -13.76 17.49
C LEU A 16 23.93 -14.11 17.60
N GLU A 17 23.65 -15.41 17.73
CA GLU A 17 22.32 -15.94 18.00
C GLU A 17 21.69 -15.36 19.28
N ALA A 18 22.40 -15.37 20.41
CA ALA A 18 21.89 -14.83 21.67
C ALA A 18 21.62 -13.31 21.58
N THR A 19 22.53 -12.58 20.92
CA THR A 19 22.39 -11.15 20.66
C THR A 19 21.17 -10.84 19.79
N LEU A 20 20.99 -11.57 18.70
CA LEU A 20 19.84 -11.40 17.79
C LEU A 20 18.52 -11.75 18.48
N LYS A 21 18.45 -12.85 19.25
CA LYS A 21 17.27 -13.19 20.06
C LYS A 21 16.93 -12.07 21.05
N ARG A 22 17.93 -11.48 21.71
CA ARG A 22 17.73 -10.37 22.64
C ARG A 22 17.18 -9.13 21.94
N LYS A 23 17.74 -8.77 20.78
CA LYS A 23 17.25 -7.64 19.97
C LYS A 23 15.82 -7.84 19.49
N ILE A 24 15.50 -9.02 18.95
CA ILE A 24 14.13 -9.38 18.51
C ILE A 24 13.14 -9.27 19.67
N ARG A 25 13.48 -9.82 20.85
CA ARG A 25 12.62 -9.74 22.04
C ARG A 25 12.41 -8.29 22.49
N LEU A 26 13.49 -7.52 22.60
CA LEU A 26 13.42 -6.10 22.99
C LEU A 26 12.56 -5.30 22.01
N HIS A 27 12.71 -5.57 20.71
CA HIS A 27 11.90 -4.95 19.66
C HIS A 27 10.42 -5.26 19.83
N PHE A 28 10.04 -6.53 19.98
CA PHE A 28 8.64 -6.90 20.21
C PHE A 28 8.07 -6.35 21.53
N THR A 29 8.87 -6.30 22.60
CA THR A 29 8.48 -5.67 23.86
C THR A 29 8.23 -4.17 23.69
N ARG A 30 9.09 -3.45 22.94
CA ARG A 30 8.88 -2.02 22.62
C ARG A 30 7.61 -1.78 21.82
N LEU A 31 7.25 -2.70 20.93
CA LEU A 31 5.98 -2.67 20.19
C LEU A 31 4.76 -3.10 21.03
N GLY A 32 4.96 -3.46 22.31
CA GLY A 32 3.91 -3.81 23.26
C GLY A 32 3.40 -5.25 23.16
N PHE A 33 4.11 -6.17 22.50
CA PHE A 33 3.71 -7.58 22.46
C PHE A 33 3.83 -8.24 23.84
N SER A 34 2.80 -8.99 24.23
CA SER A 34 2.79 -9.78 25.46
C SER A 34 3.07 -11.26 25.18
N LYS A 35 3.66 -11.97 26.13
CA LYS A 35 3.95 -13.41 26.00
C LYS A 35 2.91 -14.22 26.75
N ARG A 36 2.26 -15.18 26.08
CA ARG A 36 1.37 -16.16 26.71
C ARG A 36 2.16 -17.27 27.40
N PRO A 37 1.52 -18.05 28.29
CA PRO A 37 2.14 -19.18 28.99
C PRO A 37 2.76 -20.23 28.04
N ASP A 38 2.16 -20.43 26.87
CA ASP A 38 2.65 -21.33 25.80
C ASP A 38 3.84 -20.77 25.01
N GLY A 39 4.32 -19.57 25.36
CA GLY A 39 5.41 -18.89 24.70
C GLY A 39 5.04 -18.10 23.44
N THR A 40 3.76 -18.06 23.05
CA THR A 40 3.29 -17.27 21.91
C THR A 40 3.30 -15.78 22.25
N LEU A 41 3.74 -14.95 21.30
CA LEU A 41 3.68 -13.50 21.41
C LEU A 41 2.37 -12.98 20.83
N VAL A 42 1.66 -12.15 21.58
CA VAL A 42 0.35 -11.59 21.24
C VAL A 42 0.49 -10.08 21.05
N CYS A 43 -0.04 -9.60 19.93
CA CYS A 43 -0.03 -8.18 19.58
C CYS A 43 -1.00 -7.39 20.49
N PRO A 44 -0.65 -6.16 20.92
CA PRO A 44 -1.53 -5.32 21.73
C PRO A 44 -2.64 -4.61 20.93
N ALA A 45 -2.64 -4.68 19.59
CA ALA A 45 -3.38 -3.72 18.78
C ALA A 45 -4.89 -3.98 18.70
N SER A 46 -5.69 -3.06 19.27
CA SER A 46 -7.14 -2.96 19.07
C SER A 46 -7.60 -1.63 18.43
N SER A 47 -6.71 -0.63 18.28
CA SER A 47 -7.07 0.71 17.80
C SER A 47 -6.29 1.17 16.53
N LYS A 48 -6.88 2.08 15.74
CA LYS A 48 -6.22 2.67 14.55
C LYS A 48 -4.98 3.50 14.89
N ASP A 49 -4.97 4.14 16.06
CA ASP A 49 -3.82 4.94 16.51
C ASP A 49 -2.63 4.06 16.90
N SER A 50 -2.89 2.89 17.52
CA SER A 50 -1.84 1.89 17.74
C SER A 50 -1.23 1.42 16.42
N ILE A 51 -2.04 1.22 15.37
CA ILE A 51 -1.53 0.85 14.03
C ILE A 51 -0.66 1.97 13.44
N ARG A 52 -1.03 3.24 13.63
CA ARG A 52 -0.21 4.38 13.19
C ARG A 52 1.13 4.41 13.90
N GLN A 53 1.16 4.20 15.20
CA GLN A 53 2.40 4.14 15.98
C GLN A 53 3.33 3.03 15.49
N LEU A 54 2.79 1.86 15.14
CA LEU A 54 3.59 0.76 14.58
C LEU A 54 4.26 1.12 13.24
N HIS A 55 3.70 2.07 12.47
CA HIS A 55 4.27 2.55 11.22
C HIS A 55 5.14 3.80 11.37
N HIS A 56 5.21 4.42 12.56
CA HIS A 56 5.94 5.67 12.76
C HIS A 56 7.44 5.53 12.44
N ILE A 57 8.07 4.45 12.93
CA ILE A 57 9.49 4.16 12.70
C ILE A 57 9.80 4.08 11.20
N GLN A 58 9.00 3.34 10.43
CA GLN A 58 9.18 3.20 8.98
C GLN A 58 8.92 4.51 8.23
N ARG A 59 8.00 5.33 8.75
CA ARG A 59 7.72 6.64 8.18
C ARG A 59 8.91 7.58 8.37
N ASP A 60 9.53 7.58 9.55
CA ASP A 60 10.71 8.40 9.84
C ASP A 60 11.89 8.00 8.96
N GLU A 61 12.19 6.69 8.85
CA GLU A 61 13.19 6.15 7.91
C GLU A 61 12.92 6.60 6.47
N ARG A 62 11.64 6.66 6.07
CA ARG A 62 11.25 7.09 4.72
C ARG A 62 11.41 8.60 4.51
N ILE A 63 11.15 9.41 5.53
CA ILE A 63 11.37 10.86 5.49
C ILE A 63 12.86 11.16 5.44
N GLU A 64 13.66 10.47 6.25
CA GLU A 64 15.12 10.61 6.30
C GLU A 64 15.75 10.27 4.95
N SER A 65 15.36 9.14 4.35
CA SER A 65 15.80 8.77 2.99
C SER A 65 15.28 9.71 1.89
N ALA A 66 14.30 10.56 2.18
CA ALA A 66 13.76 11.56 1.26
C ALA A 66 14.30 12.98 1.52
N THR A 67 15.31 13.15 2.37
CA THR A 67 15.83 14.48 2.78
C THR A 67 16.17 15.37 1.59
N HIS A 68 16.92 14.86 0.59
CA HIS A 68 17.26 15.62 -0.62
C HIS A 68 16.01 16.02 -1.44
N LEU A 69 15.00 15.15 -1.51
CA LEU A 69 13.74 15.48 -2.20
C LEU A 69 13.00 16.60 -1.47
N LEU A 70 13.04 16.60 -0.14
CA LEU A 70 12.36 17.59 0.69
C LEU A 70 13.11 18.93 0.76
N SER A 71 14.44 18.96 0.65
CA SER A 71 15.21 20.21 0.63
C SER A 71 15.25 20.86 -0.74
N GLU A 72 15.53 20.09 -1.80
CA GLU A 72 15.79 20.65 -3.13
C GLU A 72 14.53 20.78 -3.98
N PHE A 73 13.64 19.79 -3.94
CA PHE A 73 12.50 19.72 -4.88
C PHE A 73 11.21 20.30 -4.30
N LEU A 74 10.89 19.97 -3.04
CA LEU A 74 9.62 20.37 -2.43
C LEU A 74 9.37 21.88 -2.48
N PRO A 75 10.32 22.79 -2.16
CA PRO A 75 10.06 24.23 -2.18
C PRO A 75 9.54 24.74 -3.54
N GLY A 76 10.14 24.29 -4.65
CA GLY A 76 9.68 24.62 -5.99
C GLY A 76 8.38 23.89 -6.38
N ALA A 77 8.15 22.70 -5.83
CA ALA A 77 6.97 21.91 -6.12
C ALA A 77 5.70 22.35 -5.35
N LEU A 78 5.81 23.15 -4.29
CA LEU A 78 4.67 23.66 -3.51
C LEU A 78 3.64 24.39 -4.38
N ARG A 79 4.07 25.01 -5.49
CA ARG A 79 3.18 25.69 -6.44
C ARG A 79 2.13 24.78 -7.08
N TYR A 80 2.38 23.47 -7.11
CA TYR A 80 1.47 22.47 -7.67
C TYR A 80 0.50 21.88 -6.65
N PHE A 81 0.72 22.11 -5.35
CA PHE A 81 -0.26 21.78 -4.31
C PHE A 81 -1.22 22.94 -4.13
N ALA A 82 -2.52 22.68 -3.99
CA ALA A 82 -3.50 23.75 -3.86
C ALA A 82 -3.57 24.32 -2.44
N SER A 83 -3.84 25.62 -2.34
CA SER A 83 -4.46 26.21 -1.15
C SER A 83 -5.97 26.10 -1.25
N GLY A 84 -6.65 25.92 -0.13
CA GLY A 84 -8.10 25.79 -0.04
C GLY A 84 -8.88 26.94 -0.66
N SER A 85 -8.38 28.16 -0.46
CA SER A 85 -8.97 29.40 -0.97
C SER A 85 -8.95 29.53 -2.48
N GLU A 86 -8.14 28.74 -3.18
CA GLU A 86 -8.01 28.77 -4.64
C GLU A 86 -8.96 27.82 -5.35
N ILE A 87 -9.60 26.90 -4.61
CA ILE A 87 -10.41 25.84 -5.20
C ILE A 87 -11.87 26.27 -5.25
N ASP A 88 -12.40 26.39 -6.46
CA ASP A 88 -13.82 26.33 -6.72
C ASP A 88 -14.23 24.86 -6.98
N PRO A 89 -14.97 24.22 -6.05
CA PRO A 89 -15.39 22.83 -6.20
C PRO A 89 -16.16 22.52 -7.49
N ALA A 90 -16.89 23.50 -8.05
CA ALA A 90 -17.66 23.34 -9.28
C ALA A 90 -16.78 23.34 -10.54
N MET A 91 -15.55 23.87 -10.45
CA MET A 91 -14.60 23.93 -11.56
C MET A 91 -13.65 22.75 -11.62
N ILE A 92 -13.64 21.90 -10.59
CA ILE A 92 -12.77 20.72 -10.53
C ILE A 92 -12.99 19.83 -11.78
N ARG A 93 -11.91 19.50 -12.48
CA ARG A 93 -11.89 18.56 -13.60
C ARG A 93 -10.64 17.70 -13.49
N LEU A 94 -10.82 16.43 -13.14
CA LEU A 94 -9.73 15.50 -12.89
C LEU A 94 -9.25 14.85 -14.18
N SER A 95 -7.95 14.87 -14.41
CA SER A 95 -7.26 14.19 -15.51
C SER A 95 -6.13 13.30 -14.97
N LEU A 96 -5.58 12.42 -15.82
CA LEU A 96 -4.51 11.50 -15.45
C LEU A 96 -3.20 11.86 -16.16
N ILE A 97 -2.16 12.12 -15.37
CA ILE A 97 -0.80 12.27 -15.89
C ILE A 97 0.00 11.02 -15.55
N ARG A 98 0.48 10.35 -16.59
CA ARG A 98 1.31 9.15 -16.45
C ARG A 98 2.66 9.50 -15.83
N VAL A 99 3.06 8.75 -14.81
CA VAL A 99 4.36 8.95 -14.14
C VAL A 99 5.39 7.99 -14.71
N GLU A 100 6.44 8.55 -15.30
CA GLU A 100 7.61 7.82 -15.78
C GLU A 100 8.80 7.97 -14.81
N ALA A 101 9.74 7.03 -14.85
CA ALA A 101 10.90 7.07 -13.95
C ALA A 101 11.80 8.28 -14.24
N ASN A 102 12.43 8.83 -13.21
CA ASN A 102 13.41 9.93 -13.31
C ASN A 102 12.86 11.22 -13.94
N THR A 103 11.54 11.44 -13.88
CA THR A 103 10.87 12.66 -14.34
C THR A 103 10.48 13.59 -13.19
N PHE A 104 10.05 14.81 -13.55
CA PHE A 104 9.42 15.75 -12.62
C PHE A 104 8.20 15.12 -11.93
N GLU A 105 7.36 14.42 -12.68
CA GLU A 105 6.14 13.76 -12.21
C GLU A 105 6.46 12.67 -11.20
N SER A 106 7.56 11.93 -11.39
CA SER A 106 8.01 10.93 -10.41
C SER A 106 8.46 11.57 -9.10
N SER A 107 9.16 12.70 -9.17
CA SER A 107 9.54 13.47 -7.98
C SER A 107 8.32 14.06 -7.26
N LEU A 108 7.33 14.57 -8.01
CA LEU A 108 6.08 15.08 -7.46
C LEU A 108 5.23 13.96 -6.84
N PHE A 109 5.13 12.81 -7.51
CA PHE A 109 4.44 11.63 -6.99
C PHE A 109 5.04 11.16 -5.65
N ARG A 110 6.37 11.06 -5.59
CA ARG A 110 7.09 10.67 -4.37
C ARG A 110 6.86 11.68 -3.25
N THR A 111 6.92 12.97 -3.56
CA THR A 111 6.66 14.06 -2.60
C THR A 111 5.22 13.98 -2.06
N ALA A 112 4.23 13.83 -2.94
CA ALA A 112 2.83 13.70 -2.55
C ALA A 112 2.58 12.45 -1.68
N ALA A 113 3.22 11.33 -1.98
CA ALA A 113 3.12 10.11 -1.17
C ALA A 113 3.62 10.28 0.28
N LEU A 114 4.54 11.22 0.53
CA LEU A 114 5.03 11.53 1.88
C LEU A 114 4.00 12.26 2.75
N THR A 115 2.92 12.78 2.17
CA THR A 115 1.83 13.41 2.92
C THR A 115 0.94 12.41 3.66
N TRP A 116 1.11 11.10 3.39
CA TRP A 116 0.27 10.05 3.97
C TRP A 116 0.95 9.32 5.13
N SER A 117 0.13 8.81 6.06
CA SER A 117 0.62 8.17 7.28
C SER A 117 1.20 6.77 7.09
N VAL A 118 0.99 6.14 5.92
CA VAL A 118 1.50 4.79 5.63
C VAL A 118 2.48 4.87 4.47
N PRO A 119 3.74 4.44 4.66
CA PRO A 119 4.76 4.57 3.63
C PRO A 119 4.43 3.66 2.44
N VAL A 120 4.71 4.19 1.24
CA VAL A 120 4.53 3.48 -0.03
C VAL A 120 5.77 2.62 -0.31
N SER A 121 5.57 1.34 -0.59
CA SER A 121 6.66 0.45 -0.97
C SER A 121 7.08 0.64 -2.44
N ASN A 122 8.38 0.50 -2.71
CA ASN A 122 8.98 0.62 -4.04
C ASN A 122 8.89 -0.68 -4.86
N GLY A 123 7.93 -1.58 -4.58
CA GLY A 123 7.94 -2.98 -5.04
C GLY A 123 8.20 -3.22 -6.54
N TYR A 124 8.59 -4.45 -6.88
CA TYR A 124 9.01 -4.85 -8.23
C TYR A 124 7.84 -5.30 -9.12
N GLY A 125 8.06 -5.42 -10.43
CA GLY A 125 7.09 -5.94 -11.40
C GLY A 125 6.30 -4.86 -12.16
N ARG A 126 5.08 -5.19 -12.61
CA ARG A 126 4.20 -4.26 -13.33
C ARG A 126 3.86 -3.07 -12.45
N ARG A 127 3.98 -1.86 -12.99
CA ARG A 127 3.74 -0.60 -12.28
C ARG A 127 3.08 0.41 -13.21
N LEU A 128 1.87 0.81 -12.82
CA LEU A 128 1.19 1.94 -13.40
C LEU A 128 1.04 3.02 -12.35
N ARG A 129 1.65 4.19 -12.54
CA ARG A 129 1.61 5.31 -11.59
C ARG A 129 1.04 6.54 -12.27
N TYR A 130 0.17 7.24 -11.55
CA TYR A 130 -0.50 8.43 -12.06
C TYR A 130 -0.52 9.53 -11.01
N LEU A 131 -0.25 10.74 -11.47
CA LEU A 131 -0.77 11.94 -10.81
C LEU A 131 -2.20 12.13 -11.28
N VAL A 132 -3.08 12.50 -10.36
CA VAL A 132 -4.41 12.99 -10.67
C VAL A 132 -4.34 14.51 -10.63
N TRP A 133 -4.47 15.13 -11.80
CA TRP A 133 -4.40 16.57 -11.96
C TRP A 133 -5.80 17.16 -11.97
N ASP A 134 -5.96 18.34 -11.38
CA ASP A 134 -7.16 19.16 -11.56
C ASP A 134 -6.88 20.23 -12.59
N ASP A 135 -7.38 20.02 -13.81
CA ASP A 135 -7.21 20.96 -14.93
C ASP A 135 -7.96 22.27 -14.71
N GLY A 136 -8.95 22.30 -13.81
CA GLY A 136 -9.71 23.52 -13.49
C GLY A 136 -8.88 24.55 -12.73
N HIS A 137 -7.89 24.10 -11.98
CA HIS A 137 -7.05 24.95 -11.12
C HIS A 137 -5.56 24.82 -11.41
N ASP A 138 -5.16 23.90 -12.29
CA ASP A 138 -3.78 23.52 -12.55
C ASP A 138 -3.05 23.09 -11.27
N ARG A 139 -3.62 22.10 -10.57
CA ARG A 139 -3.12 21.63 -9.27
C ARG A 139 -3.18 20.11 -9.16
N LEU A 140 -2.28 19.55 -8.37
CA LEU A 140 -2.30 18.15 -8.00
C LEU A 140 -3.50 17.85 -7.08
N ALA A 141 -4.45 17.04 -7.54
CA ALA A 141 -5.60 16.59 -6.76
C ALA A 141 -5.30 15.34 -5.94
N GLY A 142 -4.43 14.47 -6.44
CA GLY A 142 -3.96 13.30 -5.72
C GLY A 142 -3.12 12.37 -6.57
N ILE A 143 -2.95 11.15 -6.09
CA ILE A 143 -2.11 10.15 -6.75
C ILE A 143 -2.72 8.76 -6.60
N PHE A 144 -2.46 7.89 -7.57
CA PHE A 144 -2.65 6.46 -7.38
C PHE A 144 -1.61 5.65 -8.14
N ALA A 145 -1.40 4.42 -7.69
CA ALA A 145 -0.54 3.47 -8.35
C ALA A 145 -1.11 2.06 -8.28
N LEU A 146 -1.06 1.40 -9.43
CA LEU A 146 -1.43 0.03 -9.64
C LEU A 146 -0.16 -0.79 -9.86
N GLY A 147 -0.11 -2.02 -9.38
CA GLY A 147 0.97 -2.91 -9.74
C GLY A 147 0.68 -4.35 -9.39
N ASP A 148 1.70 -5.20 -9.49
CA ASP A 148 1.49 -6.63 -9.31
C ASP A 148 0.79 -6.94 -7.98
N PRO A 149 -0.29 -7.75 -8.02
CA PRO A 149 -1.11 -7.98 -6.86
C PRO A 149 -0.43 -8.92 -5.86
N VAL A 150 -0.84 -8.83 -4.60
CA VAL A 150 -0.42 -9.78 -3.56
C VAL A 150 -0.73 -11.20 -4.04
N PHE A 151 0.32 -12.03 -4.16
CA PHE A 151 0.18 -13.38 -4.69
C PHE A 151 -0.79 -14.21 -3.85
N ASN A 152 -0.60 -14.28 -2.53
CA ASN A 152 -1.48 -15.03 -1.62
C ASN A 152 -2.53 -14.10 -0.98
N LEU A 153 -3.74 -14.07 -1.55
CA LEU A 153 -4.86 -13.30 -1.03
C LEU A 153 -6.13 -14.17 -1.03
N SER A 154 -6.34 -14.92 0.05
CA SER A 154 -7.40 -15.93 0.12
C SER A 154 -8.78 -15.37 -0.20
N VAL A 155 -9.16 -14.22 0.37
CA VAL A 155 -10.48 -13.60 0.12
C VAL A 155 -10.76 -13.32 -1.36
N ARG A 156 -9.73 -13.02 -2.16
CA ARG A 156 -9.86 -12.85 -3.61
C ARG A 156 -9.97 -14.21 -4.29
N ASP A 157 -9.10 -15.13 -3.91
CA ASP A 157 -9.06 -16.47 -4.50
C ASP A 157 -10.39 -17.20 -4.25
N ASP A 158 -10.96 -17.10 -3.05
CA ASP A 158 -12.26 -17.66 -2.65
C ASP A 158 -13.42 -17.04 -3.43
N LEU A 159 -13.40 -15.70 -3.65
CA LEU A 159 -14.42 -15.00 -4.43
C LEU A 159 -14.44 -15.47 -5.90
N ILE A 160 -13.26 -15.67 -6.48
CA ILE A 160 -13.12 -16.07 -7.89
C ILE A 160 -13.28 -17.59 -8.06
N GLY A 161 -13.01 -18.37 -7.01
CA GLY A 161 -12.98 -19.83 -7.05
C GLY A 161 -11.64 -20.37 -7.56
N TRP A 162 -10.53 -19.69 -7.28
CA TRP A 162 -9.20 -20.10 -7.73
C TRP A 162 -8.54 -21.14 -6.84
N THR A 163 -8.00 -22.18 -7.48
CA THR A 163 -6.93 -23.00 -6.91
C THR A 163 -5.57 -22.31 -7.03
N SER A 164 -4.54 -22.84 -6.36
CA SER A 164 -3.16 -22.33 -6.46
C SER A 164 -2.62 -22.29 -7.90
N SER A 165 -2.96 -23.29 -8.73
CA SER A 165 -2.54 -23.35 -10.13
C SER A 165 -3.22 -22.27 -10.99
N GLU A 166 -4.53 -22.11 -10.82
CA GLU A 166 -5.32 -21.13 -11.57
C GLU A 166 -4.95 -19.70 -11.19
N ARG A 167 -4.71 -19.45 -9.90
CA ARG A 167 -4.15 -18.19 -9.44
C ARG A 167 -2.84 -17.89 -10.15
N SER A 168 -1.92 -18.85 -10.18
CA SER A 168 -0.58 -18.64 -10.76
C SER A 168 -0.64 -18.31 -12.26
N SER A 169 -1.60 -18.89 -12.98
CA SER A 169 -1.79 -18.60 -14.42
C SER A 169 -2.56 -17.31 -14.69
N ARG A 170 -3.55 -16.95 -13.86
CA ARG A 170 -4.51 -15.87 -14.17
C ARG A 170 -4.31 -14.57 -13.41
N LEU A 171 -3.38 -14.53 -12.45
CA LEU A 171 -3.03 -13.30 -11.69
C LEU A 171 -2.52 -12.16 -12.61
N VAL A 172 -2.04 -12.50 -13.80
CA VAL A 172 -1.64 -11.53 -14.83
C VAL A 172 -2.81 -10.61 -15.26
N ASN A 173 -4.06 -11.00 -15.00
CA ASN A 173 -5.23 -10.19 -15.34
C ASN A 173 -5.71 -9.26 -14.21
N ILE A 174 -4.96 -9.20 -13.11
CA ILE A 174 -5.28 -8.38 -11.92
C ILE A 174 -4.10 -7.50 -11.57
N LEU A 175 -4.39 -6.30 -11.05
CA LEU A 175 -3.43 -5.44 -10.36
C LEU A 175 -3.94 -5.08 -8.95
N ASP A 176 -3.04 -4.71 -8.05
CA ASP A 176 -3.38 -4.07 -6.78
C ASP A 176 -3.19 -2.56 -6.87
N ALA A 177 -4.19 -1.80 -6.44
CA ALA A 177 -4.02 -0.39 -6.09
C ALA A 177 -3.36 -0.29 -4.70
N TYR A 178 -2.06 -0.01 -4.70
CA TYR A 178 -1.22 0.04 -3.50
C TYR A 178 -0.95 1.49 -3.03
N VAL A 179 -1.23 2.47 -3.89
CA VAL A 179 -1.33 3.90 -3.59
C VAL A 179 -2.66 4.37 -4.13
N LEU A 180 -3.48 5.02 -3.32
CA LEU A 180 -4.76 5.56 -3.77
C LEU A 180 -5.24 6.61 -2.79
N GLY A 181 -5.30 7.87 -3.24
CA GLY A 181 -5.81 8.94 -2.38
C GLY A 181 -5.66 10.34 -2.96
N ALA A 182 -6.41 11.26 -2.36
CA ALA A 182 -6.30 12.68 -2.63
C ALA A 182 -5.28 13.34 -1.70
N VAL A 183 -4.63 14.39 -2.18
CA VAL A 183 -3.84 15.30 -1.35
C VAL A 183 -4.74 16.42 -0.81
N PRO A 184 -4.36 17.13 0.26
CA PRO A 184 -5.06 18.33 0.68
C PRO A 184 -5.05 19.42 -0.40
N PRO A 185 -6.13 20.22 -0.53
CA PRO A 185 -7.37 20.18 0.25
C PRO A 185 -8.41 19.19 -0.31
N TYR A 186 -8.16 18.55 -1.46
CA TYR A 186 -9.11 17.65 -2.14
C TYR A 186 -9.56 16.47 -1.27
N ASN A 187 -8.69 15.96 -0.39
CA ASN A 187 -9.08 14.92 0.57
C ASN A 187 -10.19 15.35 1.54
N MET A 188 -10.30 16.65 1.86
CA MET A 188 -11.35 17.24 2.70
C MET A 188 -12.69 17.32 1.95
N LEU A 189 -12.62 17.39 0.62
CA LEU A 189 -13.73 17.45 -0.33
C LEU A 189 -14.19 16.06 -0.82
N LEU A 190 -13.80 14.98 -0.14
CA LEU A 190 -14.06 13.59 -0.58
C LEU A 190 -13.40 13.24 -1.93
N GLY A 191 -12.39 13.99 -2.39
CA GLY A 191 -11.65 13.72 -3.62
C GLY A 191 -11.02 12.34 -3.66
N GLY A 192 -10.70 11.74 -2.50
CA GLY A 192 -10.23 10.36 -2.43
C GLY A 192 -11.23 9.34 -3.00
N LYS A 193 -12.54 9.63 -2.94
CA LYS A 193 -13.57 8.79 -3.57
C LYS A 193 -13.59 8.94 -5.10
N ALA A 194 -13.44 10.17 -5.58
CA ALA A 194 -13.34 10.46 -7.01
C ALA A 194 -12.14 9.73 -7.60
N ILE A 195 -10.96 9.88 -6.99
CA ILE A 195 -9.72 9.20 -7.39
C ILE A 195 -9.86 7.68 -7.34
N ALA A 196 -10.54 7.13 -6.33
CA ALA A 196 -10.82 5.70 -6.32
C ALA A 196 -11.61 5.26 -7.54
N CYS A 197 -12.61 6.03 -7.96
CA CYS A 197 -13.44 5.69 -9.11
C CYS A 197 -12.66 5.77 -10.44
N LEU A 198 -11.67 6.66 -10.55
CA LEU A 198 -10.83 6.77 -11.75
C LEU A 198 -10.07 5.48 -12.10
N VAL A 199 -9.83 4.60 -11.12
CA VAL A 199 -9.19 3.29 -11.35
C VAL A 199 -10.01 2.41 -12.31
N ARG A 200 -11.35 2.57 -12.33
CA ARG A 200 -12.26 1.85 -13.22
C ARG A 200 -12.60 2.65 -14.48
N SER A 201 -11.67 3.46 -14.97
CA SER A 201 -11.83 4.20 -16.22
C SER A 201 -11.43 3.37 -17.44
N ARG A 202 -11.99 3.73 -18.59
CA ARG A 202 -11.56 3.19 -19.88
C ARG A 202 -10.08 3.47 -20.15
N ASP A 203 -9.64 4.67 -19.79
CA ASP A 203 -8.27 5.15 -19.90
C ASP A 203 -7.27 4.21 -19.22
N ILE A 204 -7.61 3.71 -18.02
CA ILE A 204 -6.75 2.77 -17.28
C ILE A 204 -6.73 1.39 -17.91
N TYR A 205 -7.88 0.91 -18.42
CA TYR A 205 -7.92 -0.36 -19.15
C TYR A 205 -7.04 -0.32 -20.39
N ASP A 206 -7.14 0.76 -21.17
CA ASP A 206 -6.37 0.93 -22.41
C ASP A 206 -4.87 1.14 -22.13
N ALA A 207 -4.51 1.92 -21.12
CA ALA A 207 -3.12 2.09 -20.70
C ALA A 207 -2.50 0.77 -20.23
N PHE A 208 -3.26 -0.09 -19.55
CA PHE A 208 -2.78 -1.43 -19.21
C PHE A 208 -2.58 -2.28 -20.45
N ALA A 209 -3.56 -2.30 -21.37
CA ALA A 209 -3.51 -3.11 -22.58
C ALA A 209 -2.33 -2.70 -23.48
N SER A 210 -2.06 -1.40 -23.62
CA SER A 210 -0.90 -0.92 -24.41
C SER A 210 0.44 -1.26 -23.76
N THR A 211 0.52 -1.20 -22.43
CA THR A 211 1.78 -1.45 -21.71
C THR A 211 2.07 -2.94 -21.54
N TYR A 212 1.03 -3.75 -21.29
CA TYR A 212 1.17 -5.14 -20.83
C TYR A 212 0.39 -6.18 -21.63
N GLY A 213 -0.44 -5.77 -22.60
CA GLY A 213 -1.39 -6.67 -23.26
C GLY A 213 -0.77 -7.79 -24.09
N SER A 214 0.45 -7.58 -24.57
CA SER A 214 1.22 -8.55 -25.37
C SER A 214 2.51 -8.99 -24.70
N THR A 215 2.63 -8.86 -23.37
CA THR A 215 3.89 -9.13 -22.67
C THR A 215 4.10 -10.62 -22.44
N THR A 216 5.28 -11.11 -22.81
CA THR A 216 5.77 -12.45 -22.47
C THR A 216 6.16 -12.51 -21.00
N GLY A 217 5.65 -13.51 -20.27
CA GLY A 217 5.98 -13.68 -18.86
C GLY A 217 7.46 -14.02 -18.67
N ILE A 218 8.22 -13.18 -17.97
CA ILE A 218 9.67 -13.36 -17.76
C ILE A 218 10.02 -14.75 -17.18
N ILE A 219 9.20 -15.28 -16.27
CA ILE A 219 9.42 -16.59 -15.63
C ILE A 219 8.92 -17.74 -16.52
N SER A 220 7.74 -17.56 -17.12
CA SER A 220 7.07 -18.64 -17.86
C SER A 220 7.54 -18.76 -19.31
N GLY A 221 8.15 -17.72 -19.90
CA GLY A 221 8.48 -17.66 -21.33
C GLY A 221 7.28 -17.57 -22.28
N GLU A 222 6.06 -17.72 -21.76
CA GLU A 222 4.82 -17.69 -22.54
C GLU A 222 4.32 -16.27 -22.82
N GLU A 223 3.84 -16.01 -24.04
CA GLU A 223 3.04 -14.84 -24.36
C GLU A 223 1.74 -14.88 -23.57
N LYS A 224 1.56 -13.88 -22.70
CA LYS A 224 0.31 -13.74 -21.95
C LYS A 224 -0.48 -12.62 -22.59
N SER A 225 -1.61 -12.96 -23.22
CA SER A 225 -2.62 -11.97 -23.64
C SER A 225 -3.31 -11.38 -22.41
N ALA A 226 -2.58 -10.57 -21.65
CA ALA A 226 -3.02 -10.01 -20.39
C ALA A 226 -4.10 -8.96 -20.63
N ARG A 227 -5.18 -9.02 -19.86
CA ARG A 227 -6.26 -8.02 -19.88
C ARG A 227 -6.55 -7.59 -18.45
N LEU A 228 -6.69 -6.30 -18.20
CA LEU A 228 -7.00 -5.83 -16.85
C LEU A 228 -8.47 -6.10 -16.54
N LEU A 229 -8.74 -7.21 -15.88
CA LEU A 229 -10.11 -7.64 -15.55
C LEU A 229 -10.56 -7.08 -14.21
N ALA A 230 -9.63 -6.90 -13.27
CA ALA A 230 -9.94 -6.35 -11.96
C ALA A 230 -8.74 -5.63 -11.33
N VAL A 231 -9.06 -4.72 -10.42
CA VAL A 231 -8.11 -4.13 -9.49
C VAL A 231 -8.54 -4.46 -8.06
N THR A 232 -7.64 -5.01 -7.27
CA THR A 232 -7.86 -5.19 -5.82
C THR A 232 -7.20 -4.08 -5.03
N THR A 233 -7.73 -3.78 -3.85
CA THR A 233 -7.04 -2.90 -2.89
C THR A 233 -7.38 -3.33 -1.48
N SER A 234 -6.53 -2.98 -0.53
CA SER A 234 -6.78 -3.25 0.89
C SER A 234 -6.71 -1.96 1.69
N SER A 235 -7.54 -1.88 2.71
CA SER A 235 -7.51 -0.78 3.66
C SER A 235 -6.18 -0.78 4.43
N SER A 236 -5.58 0.39 4.67
CA SER A 236 -4.31 0.47 5.39
C SER A 236 -4.41 0.13 6.89
N MET A 237 -5.48 0.59 7.56
CA MET A 237 -5.67 0.53 9.03
C MET A 237 -7.00 -0.12 9.45
N GLY A 238 -7.40 -1.22 8.80
CA GLY A 238 -8.75 -1.79 8.95
C GLY A 238 -9.80 -0.96 8.19
N ARG A 239 -11.10 -1.06 8.53
CA ARG A 239 -12.21 -0.46 7.73
C ARG A 239 -11.91 0.95 7.20
N SER A 240 -11.99 1.12 5.88
CA SER A 240 -11.72 2.38 5.18
C SER A 240 -13.01 3.08 4.79
N SER A 241 -13.15 4.37 5.12
CA SER A 241 -14.29 5.18 4.70
C SER A 241 -14.23 5.62 3.23
N VAL A 242 -13.03 5.59 2.63
CA VAL A 242 -12.81 5.98 1.23
C VAL A 242 -13.55 5.03 0.30
N TYR A 243 -13.45 3.72 0.53
CA TYR A 243 -14.05 2.70 -0.33
C TYR A 243 -15.54 2.42 -0.03
N ASN A 244 -16.10 3.03 1.01
CA ASN A 244 -17.51 2.85 1.36
C ASN A 244 -18.42 3.61 0.38
N ARG A 245 -19.41 2.89 -0.18
CA ARG A 245 -20.46 3.45 -1.05
C ARG A 245 -19.87 4.17 -2.28
N LEU A 246 -18.82 3.62 -2.87
CA LEU A 246 -18.29 4.07 -4.17
C LEU A 246 -19.21 3.62 -5.29
N LYS A 247 -20.32 4.36 -5.43
CA LYS A 247 -21.36 4.12 -6.43
C LYS A 247 -21.60 5.41 -7.21
N LEU A 248 -21.42 5.38 -8.52
CA LEU A 248 -21.74 6.45 -9.46
C LEU A 248 -22.71 5.89 -10.48
N ASP A 249 -23.82 6.59 -10.73
CA ASP A 249 -24.87 6.20 -11.69
C ASP A 249 -25.26 4.71 -11.65
N GLY A 250 -25.67 4.23 -10.48
CA GLY A 250 -26.08 2.82 -10.36
C GLY A 250 -24.94 1.79 -10.30
N VAL A 251 -23.70 2.13 -10.69
CA VAL A 251 -22.57 1.20 -10.78
C VAL A 251 -21.66 1.28 -9.56
N SER A 252 -21.30 0.14 -8.97
CA SER A 252 -20.33 0.07 -7.89
C SER A 252 -18.90 -0.03 -8.45
N TYR A 253 -18.00 0.83 -7.97
CA TYR A 253 -16.61 0.90 -8.42
C TYR A 253 -15.67 0.03 -7.58
N PHE A 254 -15.97 -0.13 -6.29
CA PHE A 254 -15.26 -1.04 -5.39
C PHE A 254 -16.26 -1.70 -4.44
N GLU A 255 -16.23 -3.03 -4.39
CA GLU A 255 -17.05 -3.83 -3.50
C GLU A 255 -16.18 -4.46 -2.42
N SER A 256 -16.64 -4.48 -1.17
CA SER A 256 -15.94 -5.21 -0.10
C SER A 256 -16.10 -6.71 -0.31
N ILE A 257 -14.98 -7.43 -0.28
CA ILE A 257 -14.92 -8.89 -0.51
C ILE A 257 -14.45 -9.66 0.72
N GLY A 258 -14.33 -8.98 1.86
CA GLY A 258 -13.96 -9.57 3.14
C GLY A 258 -12.69 -8.98 3.74
N TYR A 259 -12.07 -9.73 4.65
CA TYR A 259 -10.96 -9.26 5.47
C TYR A 259 -9.77 -10.21 5.42
N THR A 260 -8.57 -9.65 5.41
CA THR A 260 -7.34 -10.44 5.62
C THR A 260 -7.26 -10.96 7.05
N VAL A 261 -6.42 -11.99 7.24
CA VAL A 261 -6.15 -12.63 8.54
C VAL A 261 -5.01 -11.98 9.34
N GLY A 262 -4.34 -10.97 8.76
CA GLY A 262 -3.32 -10.18 9.44
C GLY A 262 -1.98 -10.88 9.64
N TRP A 263 -1.45 -11.51 8.58
CA TRP A 263 -0.08 -12.01 8.52
C TRP A 263 0.81 -11.03 7.75
N GLY A 264 2.00 -10.74 8.27
CA GLY A 264 2.95 -9.85 7.61
C GLY A 264 4.16 -9.48 8.45
N HIS A 265 5.09 -8.76 7.83
CA HIS A 265 6.37 -8.38 8.43
C HIS A 265 6.52 -6.86 8.61
N PHE A 266 5.44 -6.08 8.51
CA PHE A 266 5.56 -4.61 8.54
C PHE A 266 6.13 -4.10 9.87
N HIS A 267 6.03 -4.86 10.95
CA HIS A 267 6.58 -4.46 12.25
C HIS A 267 8.06 -4.84 12.39
N ILE A 268 8.68 -5.47 11.39
CA ILE A 268 10.11 -5.82 11.37
C ILE A 268 10.86 -4.72 10.60
N THR A 269 11.72 -3.97 11.28
CA THR A 269 12.53 -2.89 10.69
C THR A 269 13.55 -3.44 9.68
N ASP A 270 14.06 -2.57 8.80
CA ASP A 270 15.10 -2.94 7.84
C ASP A 270 16.40 -3.36 8.54
N GLU A 271 16.78 -2.66 9.61
CA GLU A 271 17.93 -3.03 10.44
C GLU A 271 17.79 -4.44 11.03
N LEU A 272 16.63 -4.76 11.63
CA LEU A 272 16.38 -6.06 12.22
C LEU A 272 16.34 -7.16 11.15
N PHE A 273 15.79 -6.85 9.98
CA PHE A 273 15.74 -7.76 8.86
C PHE A 273 17.14 -8.08 8.31
N GLU A 274 18.02 -7.08 8.16
CA GLU A 274 19.40 -7.34 7.68
C GLU A 274 20.20 -8.16 8.70
N GLN A 275 19.98 -7.95 10.01
CA GLN A 275 20.59 -8.81 11.04
C GLN A 275 20.10 -10.27 10.97
N MET A 276 18.82 -10.49 10.65
CA MET A 276 18.30 -11.83 10.37
C MET A 276 18.93 -12.45 9.13
N ARG A 277 19.14 -11.66 8.07
CA ARG A 277 19.84 -12.12 6.86
C ARG A 277 21.27 -12.51 7.15
N GLU A 278 22.01 -11.68 7.88
CA GLU A 278 23.40 -11.97 8.25
C GLU A 278 23.53 -13.26 9.07
N TYR A 279 22.61 -13.47 10.03
CA TYR A 279 22.51 -14.74 10.75
C TYR A 279 22.29 -15.93 9.80
N LEU A 280 21.40 -15.79 8.81
CA LEU A 280 21.17 -16.83 7.82
C LEU A 280 22.38 -17.05 6.89
N ARG A 281 23.11 -16.00 6.49
CA ARG A 281 24.36 -16.11 5.72
C ARG A 281 25.40 -16.94 6.46
N LEU A 282 25.58 -16.67 7.75
CA LEU A 282 26.52 -17.41 8.60
C LEU A 282 26.10 -18.88 8.78
N SER A 283 24.79 -19.15 8.78
CA SER A 283 24.25 -20.53 8.75
C SER A 283 24.31 -21.19 7.36
N LYS A 284 24.82 -20.48 6.34
CA LYS A 284 24.84 -20.87 4.91
C LYS A 284 23.46 -21.21 4.36
N HIS A 285 22.42 -20.54 4.84
CA HIS A 285 21.05 -20.79 4.40
C HIS A 285 20.75 -20.01 3.10
N PRO A 286 20.23 -20.67 2.03
CA PRO A 286 20.04 -20.07 0.70
C PRO A 286 19.16 -18.80 0.69
N TYR A 287 18.11 -18.75 1.51
CA TYR A 287 17.23 -17.57 1.63
C TYR A 287 17.88 -16.30 2.19
N ALA A 288 19.14 -16.33 2.60
CA ALA A 288 19.85 -15.11 2.97
C ALA A 288 20.00 -14.16 1.78
N ASP A 289 20.21 -14.70 0.58
CA ASP A 289 20.53 -13.91 -0.62
C ASP A 289 19.65 -14.23 -1.84
N HIS A 290 18.73 -15.20 -1.74
CA HIS A 290 17.71 -15.45 -2.78
C HIS A 290 16.58 -14.41 -2.74
N HIS A 291 16.80 -13.25 -3.35
CA HIS A 291 15.81 -12.17 -3.53
C HIS A 291 15.59 -11.75 -4.99
N HIS A 292 16.09 -12.52 -5.97
CA HIS A 292 15.94 -12.20 -7.38
C HIS A 292 14.53 -12.50 -7.90
N PHE A 293 14.14 -11.77 -8.93
CA PHE A 293 12.87 -12.00 -9.61
C PHE A 293 12.84 -13.44 -10.17
N GLY A 294 11.79 -14.20 -9.84
CA GLY A 294 11.68 -15.62 -10.21
C GLY A 294 11.85 -16.60 -9.04
N GLU A 295 12.45 -16.19 -7.92
CA GLU A 295 12.77 -17.09 -6.80
C GLU A 295 11.59 -17.32 -5.83
N GLY A 296 10.39 -16.91 -6.22
CA GLY A 296 9.14 -17.06 -5.49
C GLY A 296 8.66 -15.81 -4.74
N PRO A 297 7.35 -15.67 -4.49
CA PRO A 297 6.77 -14.48 -3.87
C PRO A 297 7.18 -14.32 -2.40
N ASN A 298 6.96 -13.12 -1.85
CA ASN A 298 7.11 -12.83 -0.42
C ASN A 298 8.49 -13.21 0.17
N TRP A 299 9.58 -12.99 -0.58
CA TRP A 299 10.94 -13.35 -0.18
C TRP A 299 11.27 -12.90 1.25
N ARG A 300 11.01 -11.63 1.58
CA ARG A 300 11.26 -11.06 2.91
C ARG A 300 10.54 -11.83 4.01
N LEU A 301 9.26 -12.17 3.80
CA LEU A 301 8.49 -12.96 4.77
C LEU A 301 9.05 -14.37 4.93
N ARG A 302 9.47 -15.02 3.81
CA ARG A 302 10.10 -16.36 3.84
C ARG A 302 11.42 -16.33 4.60
N THR A 303 12.29 -15.37 4.30
CA THR A 303 13.57 -15.16 4.98
C THR A 303 13.36 -14.96 6.48
N ILE A 304 12.40 -14.10 6.87
CA ILE A 304 12.09 -13.89 8.30
C ILE A 304 11.57 -15.17 8.97
N ARG A 305 10.65 -15.91 8.34
CA ARG A 305 10.15 -17.18 8.92
C ARG A 305 11.27 -18.18 9.18
N VAL A 306 12.17 -18.34 8.22
CA VAL A 306 13.32 -19.25 8.37
C VAL A 306 14.25 -18.78 9.49
N ALA A 307 14.57 -17.48 9.56
CA ALA A 307 15.38 -16.95 10.65
C ALA A 307 14.72 -17.18 12.02
N LEU A 308 13.42 -16.89 12.16
CA LEU A 308 12.68 -17.13 13.41
C LEU A 308 12.69 -18.61 13.80
N LYS A 309 12.48 -19.51 12.84
CA LYS A 309 12.51 -20.96 13.07
C LYS A 309 13.87 -21.44 13.56
N GLN A 310 14.97 -21.01 12.93
CA GLN A 310 16.33 -21.37 13.38
C GLN A 310 16.65 -20.79 14.77
N LEU A 311 16.15 -19.59 15.07
CA LEU A 311 16.29 -18.97 16.39
C LEU A 311 15.37 -19.58 17.45
N GLY A 312 14.50 -20.54 17.11
CA GLY A 312 13.52 -21.11 18.03
C GLY A 312 12.48 -20.10 18.52
N ILE A 313 12.18 -19.08 17.71
CA ILE A 313 11.14 -18.08 17.98
C ILE A 313 9.87 -18.49 17.23
N ASN A 314 8.74 -18.48 17.92
CA ASN A 314 7.46 -18.85 17.32
C ASN A 314 7.06 -17.87 16.20
N GLU A 315 6.80 -18.39 15.00
CA GLU A 315 6.39 -17.60 13.82
C GLU A 315 5.06 -16.86 14.00
N ALA A 316 4.26 -17.19 15.03
CA ALA A 316 3.03 -16.48 15.38
C ALA A 316 3.23 -14.97 15.59
N VAL A 317 4.46 -14.51 15.87
CA VAL A 317 4.82 -13.08 15.89
C VAL A 317 4.47 -12.35 14.59
N LEU A 318 4.49 -13.06 13.45
CA LEU A 318 4.13 -12.51 12.15
C LEU A 318 2.62 -12.34 11.97
N ARG A 319 1.81 -12.96 12.83
CA ARG A 319 0.36 -12.78 12.88
C ARG A 319 0.04 -11.56 13.74
N HIS A 320 0.25 -10.39 13.16
CA HIS A 320 -0.01 -9.10 13.79
C HIS A 320 -1.51 -8.81 14.02
N GLY A 321 -2.43 -9.63 13.49
CA GLY A 321 -3.86 -9.54 13.80
C GLY A 321 -4.61 -8.37 13.17
N ILE A 322 -3.90 -7.39 12.59
CA ILE A 322 -4.52 -6.32 11.79
C ILE A 322 -5.23 -6.92 10.57
N ARG A 323 -6.56 -7.00 10.66
CA ARG A 323 -7.44 -7.42 9.58
C ARG A 323 -7.71 -6.23 8.66
N ARG A 324 -7.25 -6.31 7.42
CA ARG A 324 -7.50 -5.29 6.40
C ARG A 324 -8.69 -5.69 5.57
N GLU A 325 -9.64 -4.79 5.41
CA GLU A 325 -10.74 -4.99 4.48
C GLU A 325 -10.19 -4.95 3.06
N VAL A 326 -10.64 -5.88 2.22
CA VAL A 326 -10.21 -6.03 0.84
C VAL A 326 -11.37 -5.65 -0.05
N PHE A 327 -11.07 -4.87 -1.08
CA PHE A 327 -12.04 -4.41 -2.06
C PHE A 327 -11.67 -4.89 -3.46
N PHE A 328 -12.69 -5.14 -4.26
CA PHE A 328 -12.57 -5.60 -5.64
C PHE A 328 -13.24 -4.60 -6.57
N CYS A 329 -12.47 -4.07 -7.52
CA CYS A 329 -12.93 -3.23 -8.60
C CYS A 329 -12.94 -4.05 -9.88
N GLN A 330 -14.12 -4.24 -10.46
CA GLN A 330 -14.31 -4.99 -11.69
C GLN A 330 -14.25 -4.05 -12.90
N LEU A 331 -13.34 -4.30 -13.86
CA LEU A 331 -13.18 -3.47 -15.06
C LEU A 331 -13.95 -3.99 -16.29
N ALA A 332 -14.56 -5.18 -16.21
CA ALA A 332 -15.42 -5.70 -17.26
C ALA A 332 -16.62 -6.43 -16.64
N GLU A 333 -17.82 -6.32 -17.22
CA GLU A 333 -19.05 -6.91 -16.64
C GLU A 333 -18.92 -8.42 -16.42
N ASN A 334 -18.21 -9.09 -17.33
CA ASN A 334 -17.94 -10.52 -17.27
C ASN A 334 -16.57 -10.88 -16.66
N ALA A 335 -15.90 -9.94 -15.97
CA ALA A 335 -14.53 -10.16 -15.44
C ALA A 335 -14.44 -11.37 -14.52
N ARG A 336 -15.36 -11.52 -13.55
CA ARG A 336 -15.36 -12.68 -12.64
C ARG A 336 -15.46 -14.01 -13.39
N LYS A 337 -16.32 -14.09 -14.41
CA LYS A 337 -16.45 -15.29 -15.27
C LYS A 337 -15.15 -15.57 -16.02
N ILE A 338 -14.53 -14.55 -16.61
CA ILE A 338 -13.25 -14.72 -17.34
C ILE A 338 -12.14 -15.12 -16.38
N LEU A 339 -12.05 -14.52 -15.19
CA LEU A 339 -11.07 -14.88 -14.16
C LEU A 339 -11.27 -16.33 -13.68
N ALA A 340 -12.51 -16.77 -13.46
CA ALA A 340 -12.83 -18.12 -13.00
C ALA A 340 -12.61 -19.20 -14.07
N THR A 341 -12.81 -18.90 -15.35
CA THR A 341 -12.77 -19.90 -16.43
C THR A 341 -11.54 -19.81 -17.34
N GLY A 342 -10.84 -18.67 -17.33
CA GLY A 342 -9.80 -18.34 -18.29
C GLY A 342 -10.30 -18.06 -19.72
N LYS A 343 -11.62 -18.03 -19.95
CA LYS A 343 -12.22 -17.93 -21.30
C LYS A 343 -13.14 -16.71 -21.42
N GLY A 344 -13.09 -16.05 -22.59
CA GLY A 344 -14.00 -14.98 -22.96
C GLY A 344 -13.30 -13.70 -23.45
N LYS A 345 -14.13 -12.74 -23.89
CA LYS A 345 -13.70 -11.38 -24.24
C LYS A 345 -14.27 -10.40 -23.20
N PRO A 346 -13.48 -9.46 -22.65
CA PRO A 346 -13.98 -8.48 -21.69
C PRO A 346 -15.13 -7.67 -22.27
N ASP A 347 -16.23 -7.59 -21.53
CA ASP A 347 -17.33 -6.67 -21.79
C ASP A 347 -17.05 -5.34 -21.08
N LEU A 348 -16.70 -4.34 -21.87
CA LEU A 348 -16.22 -3.03 -21.42
C LEU A 348 -17.29 -1.94 -21.57
N SER A 349 -18.54 -2.34 -21.86
CA SER A 349 -19.67 -1.43 -22.15
C SER A 349 -20.00 -0.45 -21.02
N THR A 350 -19.67 -0.80 -19.78
CA THR A 350 -19.92 0.02 -18.59
C THR A 350 -18.71 0.81 -18.13
N LEU A 351 -17.58 0.75 -18.85
CA LEU A 351 -16.45 1.62 -18.57
C LEU A 351 -16.73 3.02 -19.07
N LYS A 352 -16.35 3.99 -18.24
CA LYS A 352 -16.49 5.43 -18.47
C LYS A 352 -15.12 6.06 -18.62
N THR A 353 -15.02 7.17 -19.32
CA THR A 353 -13.75 7.93 -19.39
C THR A 353 -13.44 8.58 -18.04
N VAL A 354 -12.18 8.97 -17.85
CA VAL A 354 -11.77 9.79 -16.70
C VAL A 354 -12.62 11.05 -16.56
N ASP A 355 -12.91 11.75 -17.66
CA ASP A 355 -13.71 12.97 -17.67
C ASP A 355 -15.14 12.74 -17.19
N GLU A 356 -15.82 11.69 -17.71
CA GLU A 356 -17.17 11.32 -17.27
C GLU A 356 -17.18 10.99 -15.77
N ILE A 357 -16.22 10.19 -15.30
CA ILE A 357 -16.12 9.81 -13.89
C ILE A 357 -15.84 11.04 -13.01
N SER A 358 -14.98 11.95 -13.48
CA SER A 358 -14.64 13.20 -12.80
C SER A 358 -15.91 14.04 -12.59
N GLU A 359 -16.70 14.28 -13.64
CA GLU A 359 -17.93 15.06 -13.57
C GLU A 359 -18.94 14.43 -12.60
N MET A 360 -19.17 13.12 -12.72
CA MET A 360 -20.11 12.39 -11.86
C MET A 360 -19.69 12.45 -10.39
N ALA A 361 -18.40 12.26 -10.10
CA ALA A 361 -17.87 12.30 -8.74
C ALA A 361 -17.92 13.71 -8.16
N ARG A 362 -17.65 14.73 -8.97
CA ARG A 362 -17.73 16.14 -8.58
C ARG A 362 -19.12 16.52 -8.11
N ARG A 363 -20.13 16.29 -8.95
CA ARG A 363 -21.55 16.57 -8.65
C ARG A 363 -22.08 15.76 -7.47
N ARG A 364 -21.68 14.49 -7.36
CA ARG A 364 -22.20 13.60 -6.32
C ARG A 364 -21.57 13.83 -4.94
N TRP A 365 -20.27 14.12 -4.89
CA TRP A 365 -19.52 14.12 -3.64
C TRP A 365 -18.85 15.44 -3.34
N ILE A 366 -18.15 16.05 -4.29
CA ILE A 366 -17.28 17.21 -4.02
C ILE A 366 -18.11 18.47 -3.79
N GLU A 367 -18.98 18.86 -4.73
CA GLU A 367 -19.81 20.06 -4.60
C GLU A 367 -20.71 19.98 -3.35
N PRO A 368 -21.46 18.89 -3.08
CA PRO A 368 -22.29 18.81 -1.88
C PRO A 368 -21.48 18.74 -0.59
N ARG A 369 -20.22 18.29 -0.65
CA ARG A 369 -19.33 18.30 0.52
C ARG A 369 -18.89 19.74 0.83
N ALA A 370 -18.48 20.49 -0.19
CA ALA A 370 -18.03 21.86 -0.03
C ALA A 370 -19.14 22.77 0.52
N LEU A 371 -20.39 22.60 0.06
CA LEU A 371 -21.55 23.34 0.57
C LEU A 371 -21.81 23.07 2.06
N ARG A 372 -21.53 21.86 2.54
CA ARG A 372 -21.75 21.47 3.95
C ARG A 372 -20.57 21.79 4.85
N ARG A 373 -19.37 21.94 4.30
CA ARG A 373 -18.14 22.14 5.06
C ARG A 373 -17.15 22.96 4.28
N GLU A 374 -16.80 24.10 4.85
CA GLU A 374 -15.83 25.04 4.31
C GLU A 374 -14.45 24.92 4.95
N ASP A 375 -14.22 23.91 5.80
CA ASP A 375 -12.93 23.69 6.47
C ASP A 375 -11.77 23.58 5.48
N TYR A 376 -12.04 23.07 4.27
CA TYR A 376 -11.05 23.01 3.19
C TYR A 376 -10.50 24.38 2.80
N LYS A 377 -11.28 25.47 2.86
CA LYS A 377 -10.85 26.82 2.46
C LYS A 377 -9.70 27.35 3.33
N SER A 378 -9.62 26.88 4.58
CA SER A 378 -8.59 27.28 5.55
C SER A 378 -7.24 26.58 5.35
N TRP A 379 -7.17 25.57 4.47
CA TRP A 379 -5.93 24.87 4.15
C TRP A 379 -4.96 25.77 3.37
N SER A 380 -3.71 25.87 3.83
CA SER A 380 -2.62 26.47 3.04
C SER A 380 -1.72 25.38 2.47
N ARG A 381 -1.28 25.53 1.22
CA ARG A 381 -0.21 24.69 0.64
C ARG A 381 1.08 24.71 1.45
N ASP A 382 1.35 25.79 2.20
CA ASP A 382 2.53 25.92 3.07
C ASP A 382 2.48 25.00 4.30
N ASP A 383 1.32 24.39 4.58
CA ASP A 383 1.20 23.34 5.60
C ASP A 383 1.69 21.97 5.09
N ILE A 384 1.99 21.78 3.79
CA ILE A 384 2.48 20.50 3.24
C ILE A 384 3.77 20.02 3.92
N PRO A 385 4.83 20.84 4.09
CA PRO A 385 6.05 20.40 4.79
C PRO A 385 5.77 20.00 6.25
N ARG A 386 4.85 20.70 6.92
CA ARG A 386 4.44 20.37 8.30
C ARG A 386 3.70 19.04 8.34
N LEU A 387 2.78 18.83 7.41
CA LEU A 387 2.05 17.57 7.24
C LEU A 387 2.99 16.39 6.98
N ILE A 388 3.97 16.55 6.09
CA ILE A 388 4.99 15.53 5.80
C ILE A 388 5.78 15.19 7.06
N ARG A 389 6.11 16.17 7.90
CA ARG A 389 6.82 15.95 9.17
C ARG A 389 5.92 15.49 10.32
N GLY A 390 4.60 15.41 10.11
CA GLY A 390 3.64 15.06 11.16
C GLY A 390 3.44 16.15 12.21
N LEU A 391 3.80 17.39 11.90
CA LEU A 391 3.64 18.55 12.77
C LEU A 391 2.20 19.09 12.66
N PRO A 392 1.67 19.75 13.72
CA PRO A 392 0.37 20.41 13.64
C PRO A 392 0.32 21.39 12.48
N THR A 393 -0.73 21.32 11.67
CA THR A 393 -1.03 22.25 10.55
C THR A 393 -1.87 23.43 11.05
N GLY A 394 -1.98 24.52 10.28
CA GLY A 394 -2.75 25.71 10.67
C GLY A 394 -4.20 25.41 11.11
N MET A 395 -4.82 24.38 10.53
CA MET A 395 -6.18 23.92 10.88
C MET A 395 -6.32 23.25 12.25
N SER A 396 -5.23 22.72 12.83
CA SER A 396 -5.26 22.07 14.15
C SER A 396 -5.64 23.06 15.26
N LYS A 397 -5.33 24.35 15.06
CA LYS A 397 -5.60 25.42 16.02
C LYS A 397 -7.08 25.85 16.08
N VAL A 398 -7.87 25.54 15.03
CA VAL A 398 -9.26 26.00 14.90
C VAL A 398 -10.25 25.06 15.62
N ARG A 399 -9.85 23.83 15.98
CA ARG A 399 -10.72 22.85 16.67
C ARG A 399 -10.76 22.96 18.20
N THR A 400 -10.11 23.97 18.77
CA THR A 400 -10.02 24.21 20.23
C THR A 400 -10.65 25.54 20.67
N ALA A 401 -11.60 26.07 19.91
CA ALA A 401 -12.48 27.16 20.34
C ALA A 401 -13.92 26.67 20.41
#